data_AF-A0A9E4CSP9-F1
#
_entry.id   AF-A0A9E4CSP9-F1
#
_cell.length_a   1.000
_cell.length_b   1.000
_cell.length_c   1.000
_cell.angle_alpha   90.00
_cell.angle_beta   90.00
_cell.angle_gamma   90.00
#
_symmetry.space_group_name_H-M   'P 1'
#
loop_
_entity.id
_entity.type
_entity.pdbx_description
1 polymer ?
#
loop_
_entity_poly.entity_id
_entity_poly.type
_entity_poly.pdbx_seq_one_letter_code
_entity_poly.pdbx_strand_id
1 'polypeptide(L)'
;MSKTPMKPKNTICLWFDRDALDAAQFYAATFPDSSVDAVMRAPGDYPDGKEGDVLTVEFTVAGIPCLGLNGGPAFSQSEAFSFQIATDDQEETDRLWNAIVG
;
A
#
# COMPACT_ATOMS: atom_id res chain seq x y z
N MET A 1 -5.38 29.22 8.01
CA MET A 1 -5.21 28.85 6.59
C MET A 1 -5.13 27.33 6.54
N SER A 2 -6.18 26.64 6.08
CA SER A 2 -6.13 25.20 5.89
C SER A 2 -5.28 24.92 4.65
N LYS A 3 -4.07 24.36 4.84
CA LYS A 3 -3.31 23.84 3.71
C LYS A 3 -4.07 22.60 3.25
N THR A 4 -4.64 22.65 2.05
CA THR A 4 -5.02 21.42 1.34
C THR A 4 -3.83 20.47 1.41
N PRO A 5 -3.98 19.23 1.89
CA PRO A 5 -2.87 18.29 1.91
C PRO A 5 -2.34 18.18 0.49
N MET A 6 -1.09 18.61 0.28
CA MET A 6 -0.49 18.59 -1.05
C MET A 6 -0.35 17.14 -1.49
N LYS A 7 -0.91 16.81 -2.66
CA LYS A 7 -0.67 15.54 -3.30
C LYS A 7 0.86 15.37 -3.48
N PRO A 8 1.45 14.25 -3.01
CA PRO A 8 2.87 14.03 -3.13
C PRO A 8 3.34 14.15 -4.59
N LYS A 9 4.53 14.73 -4.79
CA LYS A 9 5.11 14.86 -6.14
C LYS A 9 5.51 13.50 -6.72
N ASN A 10 5.83 12.54 -5.86
CA ASN A 10 6.16 11.15 -6.19
C ASN A 10 5.34 10.21 -5.30
N THR A 11 4.88 9.09 -5.86
CA THR A 11 4.08 8.06 -5.18
C THR A 11 4.52 6.71 -5.68
N ILE A 12 4.81 5.77 -4.78
CA ILE A 12 5.19 4.40 -5.15
C ILE A 12 3.93 3.63 -5.52
N CYS A 13 3.85 3.13 -6.76
CA CYS A 13 2.73 2.31 -7.21
C CYS A 13 3.08 0.83 -7.09
N LEU A 14 2.27 0.09 -6.34
CA LEU A 14 2.41 -1.36 -6.14
C LEU A 14 1.25 -2.08 -6.79
N TRP A 15 1.57 -3.09 -7.60
CA TRP A 15 0.59 -3.94 -8.26
C TRP A 15 0.12 -5.06 -7.32
N PHE A 16 -1.19 -5.24 -7.25
CA PHE A 16 -1.88 -6.32 -6.53
C PHE A 16 -2.81 -7.05 -7.50
N ASP A 17 -3.10 -8.31 -7.20
CA ASP A 17 -4.12 -9.06 -7.93
C ASP A 17 -5.50 -8.45 -7.62
N ARG A 18 -5.92 -8.46 -6.34
CA ARG A 18 -7.25 -7.95 -5.90
C ARG A 18 -7.30 -7.33 -4.50
N ASP A 19 -6.21 -7.41 -3.77
CA ASP A 19 -6.12 -7.28 -2.31
C ASP A 19 -5.38 -6.02 -1.84
N ALA A 20 -5.29 -5.00 -2.69
CA ALA A 20 -4.61 -3.74 -2.36
C ALA A 20 -5.13 -3.09 -1.05
N LEU A 21 -6.43 -3.18 -0.75
CA LEU A 21 -6.99 -2.61 0.48
C LEU A 21 -6.57 -3.41 1.71
N ASP A 22 -6.61 -4.73 1.65
CA ASP A 22 -6.23 -5.60 2.76
C ASP A 22 -4.73 -5.45 3.05
N ALA A 23 -3.90 -5.38 2.01
CA ALA A 23 -2.47 -5.10 2.14
C ALA A 23 -2.20 -3.71 2.77
N ALA A 24 -2.89 -2.67 2.29
CA ALA A 24 -2.76 -1.31 2.84
C ALA A 24 -3.18 -1.25 4.32
N GLN A 25 -4.27 -1.92 4.69
CA GLN A 25 -4.72 -2.02 6.09
C GLN A 25 -3.70 -2.77 6.95
N PHE A 26 -3.14 -3.86 6.45
CA PHE A 26 -2.08 -4.60 7.13
C PHE A 26 -0.85 -3.72 7.36
N TYR A 27 -0.36 -3.00 6.34
CA TYR A 27 0.79 -2.10 6.50
C TYR A 27 0.51 -0.97 7.48
N ALA A 28 -0.66 -0.34 7.39
CA ALA A 28 -1.07 0.73 8.30
C ALA A 28 -1.16 0.27 9.77
N ALA A 29 -1.57 -0.99 10.01
CA ALA A 29 -1.62 -1.56 11.35
C ALA A 29 -0.25 -2.03 11.87
N THR A 30 0.68 -2.35 10.96
CA THR A 30 1.96 -3.00 11.30
C THR A 30 3.10 -2.00 11.48
N PHE A 31 3.21 -1.01 10.60
CA PHE A 31 4.34 -0.07 10.60
C PHE A 31 3.98 1.27 11.26
N PRO A 32 4.93 1.91 11.96
CA PRO A 32 4.73 3.28 12.44
C PRO A 32 4.56 4.26 11.27
N ASP A 33 3.97 5.42 11.54
CA ASP A 33 3.75 6.50 10.55
C ASP A 33 3.14 6.00 9.23
N SER A 34 2.12 5.16 9.36
CA SER A 34 1.45 4.46 8.25
C SER A 34 -0.06 4.63 8.36
N SER A 35 -0.74 4.74 7.22
CA SER A 35 -2.18 5.03 7.16
C SER A 35 -2.80 4.53 5.87
N VAL A 36 -4.10 4.24 5.92
CA VAL A 36 -4.93 4.15 4.71
C VAL A 36 -5.60 5.49 4.51
N ASP A 37 -5.38 6.12 3.36
CA ASP A 37 -5.80 7.50 3.12
C ASP A 37 -7.08 7.58 2.29
N ALA A 38 -7.17 6.83 1.19
CA ALA A 38 -8.34 6.85 0.34
C ALA A 38 -8.54 5.54 -0.45
N VAL A 39 -9.80 5.16 -0.68
CA VAL A 39 -10.18 4.00 -1.50
C VAL A 39 -10.97 4.48 -2.71
N MET A 40 -10.41 4.25 -3.90
CA MET A 40 -11.02 4.66 -5.16
C MET A 40 -11.61 3.44 -5.87
N ARG A 41 -12.91 3.51 -6.16
CA ARG A 41 -13.65 2.45 -6.86
C ARG A 41 -13.61 2.64 -8.37
N ALA A 42 -13.65 1.54 -9.12
CA ALA A 42 -13.65 1.56 -10.57
C ALA A 42 -14.89 2.30 -11.10
N PRO A 43 -14.73 3.29 -12.00
CA PRO A 43 -15.85 4.04 -12.58
C PRO A 43 -16.58 3.28 -13.71
N GLY A 44 -16.15 2.06 -14.01
CA GLY A 44 -16.68 1.18 -15.05
C GLY A 44 -15.96 -0.17 -15.01
N ASP A 45 -16.40 -1.11 -15.84
CA ASP A 45 -15.74 -2.41 -15.99
C ASP A 45 -14.33 -2.26 -16.58
N TYR A 46 -13.41 -3.14 -16.19
CA TYR A 46 -12.03 -3.17 -16.66
C TYR A 46 -11.55 -4.63 -16.84
N PRO A 47 -10.38 -4.90 -17.45
CA PRO A 47 -9.96 -6.27 -17.81
C PRO A 47 -10.04 -7.29 -16.66
N ASP A 48 -9.78 -6.85 -15.43
CA ASP A 48 -9.65 -7.72 -14.26
C ASP A 48 -10.65 -7.39 -13.12
N GLY A 49 -11.70 -6.62 -13.40
CA GLY A 49 -12.76 -6.31 -12.42
C GLY A 49 -13.92 -5.50 -12.98
N LYS A 50 -14.85 -5.09 -12.11
CA LYS A 50 -16.13 -4.47 -12.49
C LYS A 50 -16.28 -3.07 -11.93
N GLU A 51 -17.25 -2.33 -12.49
CA GLU A 51 -17.69 -1.06 -11.89
C GLU A 51 -17.99 -1.23 -10.39
N GLY A 52 -17.48 -0.31 -9.58
CA GLY A 52 -17.68 -0.31 -8.13
C GLY A 52 -16.68 -1.17 -7.34
N ASP A 53 -15.90 -2.04 -7.98
CA ASP A 53 -14.81 -2.75 -7.31
C ASP A 53 -13.72 -1.77 -6.83
N VAL A 54 -12.95 -2.15 -5.80
CA VAL A 54 -11.79 -1.35 -5.39
C VAL A 54 -10.74 -1.42 -6.50
N LEU A 55 -10.40 -0.27 -7.07
CA LEU A 55 -9.43 -0.17 -8.16
C LEU A 55 -8.08 0.29 -7.64
N THR A 56 -8.06 1.38 -6.86
CA THR A 56 -6.82 1.85 -6.22
C THR A 56 -7.04 2.23 -4.76
N VAL A 57 -5.97 2.12 -3.99
CA VAL A 57 -5.92 2.51 -2.57
C VAL A 57 -4.73 3.43 -2.38
N GLU A 58 -4.97 4.66 -1.93
CA GLU A 58 -3.93 5.57 -1.46
C GLU A 58 -3.62 5.22 0.00
N PHE A 59 -2.35 4.98 0.31
CA PHE A 59 -1.88 4.64 1.66
C PHE A 59 -0.45 5.11 1.87
N THR A 60 -0.03 5.16 3.13
CA THR A 60 1.32 5.55 3.54
C THR A 60 1.98 4.41 4.32
N VAL A 61 3.26 4.13 4.06
CA VAL A 61 4.07 3.16 4.81
C VAL A 61 5.34 3.85 5.31
N ALA A 62 5.51 3.96 6.62
CA ALA A 62 6.64 4.63 7.27
C ALA A 62 6.95 6.01 6.64
N GLY A 63 5.90 6.83 6.46
CA GLY A 63 5.98 8.16 5.85
C GLY A 63 6.09 8.20 4.33
N ILE A 64 6.15 7.04 3.65
CA ILE A 64 6.25 6.96 2.18
C ILE A 64 4.86 6.84 1.55
N PRO A 65 4.47 7.78 0.66
CA PRO A 65 3.18 7.73 -0.02
C PRO A 65 3.17 6.66 -1.11
N CYS A 66 2.15 5.81 -1.06
CA CYS A 66 1.96 4.65 -1.90
C CYS A 66 0.57 4.65 -2.58
N LEU A 67 0.48 3.92 -3.69
CA LEU A 67 -0.76 3.61 -4.38
C LEU A 67 -0.79 2.10 -4.64
N GLY A 68 -1.77 1.41 -4.07
CA GLY A 68 -2.04 0.02 -4.42
C GLY A 68 -3.00 -0.03 -5.61
N LEU A 69 -2.65 -0.76 -6.66
CA LEU A 69 -3.46 -0.94 -7.86
C LEU A 69 -3.90 -2.40 -7.96
N ASN A 70 -5.21 -2.64 -7.93
CA ASN A 70 -5.80 -3.95 -8.24
C ASN A 70 -5.86 -4.13 -9.76
N GLY A 71 -4.82 -4.76 -10.31
CA GLY A 71 -4.65 -4.94 -11.75
C GLY A 71 -4.75 -6.40 -12.21
N GLY A 72 -5.09 -7.34 -11.33
CA GLY A 72 -5.15 -8.75 -11.68
C GLY A 72 -3.77 -9.45 -11.71
N PRO A 73 -3.71 -10.72 -12.13
CA PRO A 73 -2.53 -11.58 -11.96
C PRO A 73 -1.42 -11.37 -13.01
N ALA A 74 -1.50 -10.30 -13.80
CA ALA A 74 -0.58 -10.08 -14.94
C ALA A 74 0.88 -9.85 -14.50
N PHE A 75 1.09 -9.26 -13.33
CA PHE A 75 2.42 -8.97 -12.80
C PHE A 75 2.54 -9.43 -11.36
N SER A 76 3.66 -10.08 -11.05
CA SER A 76 4.03 -10.49 -9.69
C SER A 76 5.18 -9.63 -9.19
N GLN A 77 5.18 -9.37 -7.87
CA GLN A 77 6.31 -8.75 -7.21
C GLN A 77 7.56 -9.63 -7.33
N SER A 78 8.73 -9.00 -7.37
CA SER A 78 10.03 -9.65 -7.28
C SER A 78 10.96 -8.80 -6.42
N GLU A 79 12.10 -9.37 -6.04
CA GLU A 79 13.11 -8.72 -5.20
C GLU A 79 13.76 -7.49 -5.86
N ALA A 80 13.47 -7.24 -7.15
CA ALA A 80 13.91 -6.03 -7.85
C ALA A 80 13.37 -4.72 -7.22
N PHE A 81 12.26 -4.80 -6.49
CA PHE A 81 11.76 -3.72 -5.65
C PHE A 81 11.62 -4.21 -4.21
N SER A 82 12.04 -3.39 -3.24
CA SER A 82 11.85 -3.67 -1.81
C SER A 82 11.74 -2.38 -1.00
N PHE A 83 11.03 -2.47 0.12
CA PHE A 83 11.14 -1.51 1.21
C PHE A 83 12.21 -1.99 2.18
N GLN A 84 13.12 -1.09 2.54
CA GLN A 84 14.03 -1.31 3.64
C GLN A 84 13.55 -0.49 4.84
N ILE A 85 13.17 -1.17 5.91
CA ILE A 85 12.77 -0.54 7.18
C ILE A 85 13.97 -0.56 8.11
N ALA A 86 14.45 0.61 8.48
CA ALA A 86 15.46 0.73 9.54
C ALA A 86 14.77 0.55 10.90
N THR A 87 15.38 -0.22 11.78
CA THR A 87 14.89 -0.49 13.13
C THR A 87 15.93 -0.05 14.15
N ASP A 88 15.46 0.45 15.29
CA ASP A 88 16.35 1.03 16.31
C ASP A 88 16.90 -0.05 17.26
N ASP A 89 16.16 -1.15 17.44
CA ASP A 89 16.55 -2.25 18.32
C ASP A 89 16.07 -3.63 17.83
N GLN A 90 16.45 -4.66 18.59
CA GLN A 90 16.10 -6.05 18.29
C GLN A 90 14.61 -6.33 18.49
N GLU A 91 13.96 -5.68 19.46
CA GLU A 91 12.54 -5.91 19.74
C GLU A 91 11.67 -5.42 18.56
N GLU A 92 11.98 -4.24 18.03
CA GLU A 92 11.33 -3.73 16.83
C GLU A 92 11.61 -4.61 15.62
N THR A 93 12.87 -5.04 15.45
CA THR A 93 13.28 -5.96 14.37
C THR A 93 12.44 -7.23 14.41
N ASP A 94 12.36 -7.88 15.57
CA ASP A 94 11.62 -9.13 15.75
C ASP A 94 10.12 -8.93 15.54
N ARG A 95 9.54 -7.85 16.08
CA ARG A 95 8.12 -7.53 15.94
C ARG A 95 7.74 -7.35 14.47
N LEU A 96 8.47 -6.52 13.73
CA LEU A 96 8.16 -6.21 12.34
C LEU A 96 8.45 -7.41 11.43
N TRP A 97 9.57 -8.11 11.66
CA TRP A 97 9.89 -9.32 10.91
C TRP A 97 8.78 -10.36 11.06
N ASN A 98 8.43 -10.72 12.30
CA ASN A 98 7.42 -11.74 12.59
C ASN A 98 6.04 -11.36 12.03
N ALA A 99 5.67 -10.07 12.07
CA ALA A 99 4.41 -9.61 11.47
C ALA A 99 4.34 -9.86 9.95
N ILE A 100 5.46 -9.73 9.24
CA ILE A 100 5.54 -9.91 7.78
C ILE A 100 5.61 -11.38 7.39
N VAL A 101 6.40 -12.20 8.11
CA VAL A 101 6.62 -13.60 7.73
C VAL A 101 5.55 -14.57 8.26
N GLY A 102 4.88 -14.23 9.37
CA GLY A 102 3.88 -15.10 10.02
C GLY A 102 4.49 -16.11 10.98
#